data_AF-W2RHS1-F1
#
_entry.id   AF-W2RHS1-F1
#
_cell.length_a   1.000
_cell.length_b   1.000
_cell.length_c   1.000
_cell.angle_alpha   90.00
_cell.angle_beta   90.00
_cell.angle_gamma   90.00
#
_symmetry.space_group_name_H-M   'P 1'
#
loop_
_entity.id
_entity.type
_entity.pdbx_description
1 polymer ?
#
loop_
_entity_poly.entity_id
_entity_poly.type
_entity_poly.pdbx_seq_one_letter_code
_entity_poly.pdbx_strand_id
1 'polypeptide(L)'
;MSSPDDYRGPKFVGIMGHDNVSHNGSKTTVYFVQVQVPEGMFIVKHRYHEFKDFHDKLSSEGYRCPALPPKKFLGSFNKEFIEKRQQELANWLHLLCQFDPASGNSDPRTSELFKEFMLTN
;
A
#
# COMPACT_ATOMS: atom_id res chain seq x y z
N MET A 1 3.06 -6.50 -30.16
CA MET A 1 2.27 -6.08 -28.99
C MET A 1 2.54 -7.09 -27.89
N SER A 2 3.57 -6.85 -27.09
CA SER A 2 3.97 -7.72 -25.98
C SER A 2 3.26 -7.24 -24.73
N SER A 3 2.57 -8.11 -24.00
CA SER A 3 2.04 -7.75 -22.69
C SER A 3 3.24 -7.42 -21.79
N PRO A 4 3.41 -6.18 -21.28
CA PRO A 4 4.69 -5.74 -20.74
C PRO A 4 4.91 -6.08 -19.26
N ASP A 5 4.01 -6.84 -18.64
CA ASP A 5 4.08 -7.19 -17.22
C ASP A 5 3.64 -8.64 -16.98
N ASP A 6 4.60 -9.53 -16.80
CA ASP A 6 4.37 -10.97 -16.54
C ASP A 6 4.05 -11.27 -15.06
N TYR A 7 3.89 -10.24 -14.22
CA TYR A 7 3.54 -10.41 -12.82
C TYR A 7 2.15 -11.06 -12.64
N ARG A 8 2.15 -12.24 -11.99
CA ARG A 8 0.93 -13.05 -11.73
C ARG A 8 0.46 -13.04 -10.27
N GLY A 9 1.09 -12.25 -9.40
CA GLY A 9 0.70 -12.12 -8.00
C GLY A 9 -0.48 -11.17 -7.76
N PRO A 10 -0.80 -10.87 -6.50
CA PRO A 10 -1.88 -9.96 -6.14
C PRO A 10 -1.63 -8.55 -6.69
N LYS A 11 -2.64 -7.95 -7.32
CA LYS A 11 -2.55 -6.63 -7.94
C LYS A 11 -3.29 -5.60 -7.10
N PHE A 12 -2.60 -4.52 -6.75
CA PHE A 12 -3.24 -3.36 -6.17
C PHE A 12 -4.13 -2.67 -7.22
N VAL A 13 -5.38 -2.38 -6.85
CA VAL A 13 -6.36 -1.68 -7.70
C VAL A 13 -6.54 -0.23 -7.26
N GLY A 14 -6.62 0.01 -5.95
CA GLY A 14 -6.87 1.35 -5.41
C GLY A 14 -7.15 1.32 -3.90
N ILE A 15 -7.23 2.50 -3.28
CA ILE A 15 -7.73 2.63 -1.90
C ILE A 15 -9.14 3.21 -1.96
N MET A 16 -10.14 2.35 -1.70
CA MET A 16 -11.56 2.60 -1.96
C MET A 16 -12.24 3.45 -0.89
N GLY A 17 -11.60 3.60 0.27
CA GLY A 17 -12.14 4.36 1.37
C GLY A 17 -11.30 4.24 2.63
N HIS A 18 -11.85 4.77 3.71
CA HIS A 18 -11.28 4.70 5.03
C HIS A 18 -12.38 4.63 6.09
N ASP A 19 -12.03 4.17 7.27
CA ASP A 19 -12.90 4.25 8.44
C ASP A 19 -12.08 4.52 9.69
N ASN A 20 -12.72 5.08 10.71
CA ASN A 20 -12.13 5.27 12.01
C ASN A 20 -12.54 4.15 12.95
N VAL A 21 -11.59 3.31 13.34
CA VAL A 21 -11.81 2.26 14.34
C VAL A 21 -11.31 2.71 15.70
N SER A 22 -12.08 2.36 16.74
CA SER A 22 -11.74 2.63 18.12
C SER A 22 -11.41 1.32 18.83
N HIS A 23 -10.24 1.25 19.46
CA HIS A 23 -9.82 0.12 20.29
C HIS A 23 -9.30 0.63 21.63
N ASN A 24 -9.90 0.19 22.73
CA ASN A 24 -9.55 0.60 24.10
C ASN A 24 -9.43 2.12 24.29
N GLY A 25 -10.35 2.89 23.70
CA GLY A 25 -10.35 4.36 23.76
C GLY A 25 -9.36 5.06 22.81
N SER A 26 -8.48 4.31 22.13
CA SER A 26 -7.62 4.83 21.07
C SER A 26 -8.33 4.78 19.72
N LYS A 27 -8.38 5.90 19.01
CA LYS A 27 -8.93 5.99 17.66
C LYS A 27 -7.80 5.84 16.64
N THR A 28 -8.04 5.12 15.55
CA THR A 28 -7.10 5.04 14.41
C THR A 28 -7.87 4.98 13.10
N THR A 29 -7.23 5.43 12.03
CA THR A 29 -7.80 5.41 10.69
C THR A 29 -7.26 4.20 9.94
N VAL A 30 -8.17 3.40 9.39
CA VAL A 30 -7.90 2.23 8.55
C VAL A 30 -8.29 2.56 7.12
N TYR A 31 -7.47 2.15 6.16
CA TYR A 31 -7.66 2.36 4.73
C TYR A 31 -8.04 1.04 4.04
N PHE A 32 -8.95 1.11 3.07
CA PHE A 32 -9.50 -0.05 2.38
C PHE A 32 -8.79 -0.26 1.05
N VAL A 33 -7.75 -1.08 1.06
CA VAL A 33 -6.92 -1.43 -0.10
C VAL A 33 -7.66 -2.49 -0.92
N GLN A 34 -8.08 -2.17 -2.14
CA GLN A 34 -8.66 -3.13 -3.07
C GLN A 34 -7.55 -3.89 -3.79
N VAL A 35 -7.67 -5.21 -3.75
CA VAL A 35 -6.69 -6.16 -4.30
C VAL A 35 -7.41 -7.09 -5.26
N GLN A 36 -6.80 -7.32 -6.42
CA GLN A 36 -7.23 -8.29 -7.42
C GLN A 36 -6.29 -9.49 -7.44
N VAL A 37 -6.86 -10.68 -7.40
CA VAL A 37 -6.20 -11.98 -7.58
C VAL A 37 -6.90 -12.74 -8.72
N PRO A 38 -6.37 -13.87 -9.22
CA PRO A 38 -7.04 -14.65 -10.27
C PRO A 38 -8.48 -15.05 -9.93
N GLU A 39 -8.77 -15.29 -8.65
CA GLU A 39 -10.07 -15.76 -8.14
C GLU A 39 -11.10 -14.63 -7.94
N GLY A 40 -10.69 -13.37 -8.01
CA GLY A 40 -11.60 -12.24 -7.83
C GLY A 40 -10.95 -10.99 -7.22
N MET A 41 -11.78 -10.13 -6.62
CA MET A 41 -11.33 -8.91 -5.94
C MET A 41 -11.85 -8.89 -4.49
N PHE A 42 -11.03 -8.39 -3.58
CA PHE A 42 -11.40 -8.21 -2.18
C PHE A 42 -10.71 -6.97 -1.58
N ILE A 43 -11.08 -6.64 -0.34
CA ILE A 43 -10.51 -5.53 0.41
C ILE A 43 -9.60 -6.06 1.51
N VAL A 44 -8.41 -5.46 1.59
CA VAL A 44 -7.50 -5.56 2.73
C VAL A 44 -7.46 -4.24 3.47
N LYS A 45 -7.37 -4.31 4.80
CA LYS A 45 -7.45 -3.17 5.70
C LYS A 45 -6.10 -2.87 6.33
N HIS A 46 -5.56 -1.68 6.07
CA HIS A 46 -4.27 -1.25 6.62
C HIS A 46 -4.36 0.15 7.23
N ARG A 47 -3.69 0.35 8.35
CA ARG A 47 -3.43 1.65 8.97
C ARG A 47 -2.13 2.20 8.45
N TYR A 48 -1.97 3.52 8.54
CA TYR A 48 -0.75 4.20 8.11
C TYR A 48 0.56 3.58 8.66
N HIS A 49 0.56 3.11 9.92
CA HIS A 49 1.75 2.47 10.49
C HIS A 49 2.14 1.18 9.77
N GLU A 50 1.17 0.38 9.32
CA GLU A 50 1.44 -0.85 8.55
C GLU A 50 2.03 -0.52 7.17
N PHE A 51 1.58 0.55 6.50
CA PHE A 51 2.24 1.04 5.28
C PHE A 51 3.70 1.44 5.54
N LYS A 52 3.97 2.08 6.69
CA LYS A 52 5.33 2.48 7.04
C LYS A 52 6.22 1.29 7.34
N ASP A 53 5.74 0.34 8.13
CA ASP A 53 6.51 -0.85 8.48
C ASP A 53 6.78 -1.69 7.22
N PHE A 54 5.81 -1.78 6.30
CA PHE A 54 5.97 -2.39 4.99
C PHE A 54 7.05 -1.70 4.14
N HIS A 55 6.99 -0.36 4.00
CA HIS A 55 8.00 0.44 3.29
C HIS A 55 9.41 0.23 3.86
N ASP A 56 9.54 0.26 5.18
CA ASP A 56 10.83 0.15 5.86
C ASP A 56 11.43 -1.25 5.67
N LYS A 57 10.61 -2.30 5.76
CA LYS A 57 11.04 -3.69 5.50
C LYS A 57 11.49 -3.87 4.06
N LEU A 58 10.71 -3.43 3.07
CA LEU A 58 11.13 -3.48 1.66
C LEU A 58 12.44 -2.73 1.41
N SER A 59 12.58 -1.53 1.97
CA SER A 59 13.80 -0.74 1.85
C SER A 59 15.01 -1.45 2.47
N SER A 60 14.80 -2.14 3.61
CA SER A 60 15.86 -2.92 4.28
C SER A 60 16.28 -4.17 3.50
N GLU A 61 15.39 -4.74 2.69
CA GLU A 61 15.69 -5.85 1.76
C GLU A 61 16.32 -5.36 0.44
N GLY A 62 16.54 -4.05 0.28
CA GLY A 62 17.22 -3.46 -0.88
C GLY A 62 16.30 -3.11 -2.05
N TYR A 63 14.97 -3.16 -1.87
CA TYR A 63 14.05 -2.71 -2.91
C TYR A 63 14.04 -1.18 -3.01
N ARG A 64 14.03 -0.68 -4.25
CA ARG A 64 13.89 0.75 -4.51
C ARG A 64 12.45 1.18 -4.31
N CYS A 65 12.18 1.85 -3.19
CA CYS A 65 10.85 2.32 -2.83
C CYS A 65 10.69 3.84 -3.12
N PRO A 66 9.54 4.29 -3.64
CA PRO A 66 9.18 5.70 -3.65
C PRO A 66 9.06 6.23 -2.21
N ALA A 67 9.29 7.54 -2.03
CA ALA A 67 9.16 8.17 -0.72
C ALA A 67 7.72 8.02 -0.17
N LEU A 68 7.60 7.45 1.03
CA LEU A 68 6.31 7.30 1.70
C LEU A 68 5.78 8.66 2.19
N PRO A 69 4.45 8.91 2.11
CA PRO A 69 3.85 10.13 2.67
C PRO A 69 4.21 10.28 4.16
N PRO A 70 4.58 11.48 4.64
CA PRO A 70 5.11 11.66 5.98
C PRO A 70 4.06 11.41 7.08
N LYS A 71 4.56 11.04 8.27
CA LYS A 71 3.75 11.06 9.49
C LYS A 71 3.33 12.51 9.77
N LYS A 72 2.12 12.68 10.29
CA LYS A 72 1.64 13.96 10.81
C LYS A 72 1.52 13.83 12.31
N PHE A 73 2.08 14.79 13.04
CA PHE A 73 2.17 14.76 14.49
C PHE A 73 0.97 15.43 15.20
N LEU A 74 0.14 16.21 14.48
CA LEU A 74 -1.05 16.91 15.01
C LEU A 74 -2.23 16.85 14.00
N GLY A 75 -3.46 16.69 14.48
CA GLY A 75 -4.67 16.74 13.63
C GLY A 75 -4.83 15.54 12.66
N SER A 76 -4.51 14.33 13.13
CA SER A 76 -4.57 13.09 12.34
C SER A 76 -5.97 12.59 12.01
N PHE A 77 -7.00 13.15 12.66
CA PHE A 77 -8.42 12.77 12.46
C PHE A 77 -9.25 13.81 11.73
N ASN A 78 -8.64 14.91 11.29
CA ASN A 78 -9.31 15.87 10.41
C ASN A 78 -9.65 15.17 9.08
N LYS A 79 -10.87 15.39 8.58
CA LYS A 79 -11.40 14.71 7.39
C LYS A 79 -10.53 14.98 6.16
N GLU A 80 -10.24 16.25 5.89
CA GLU A 80 -9.44 16.67 4.73
C GLU A 80 -8.04 16.03 4.76
N PHE A 81 -7.47 15.88 5.96
CA PHE A 81 -6.20 15.21 6.14
C PHE A 81 -6.28 13.70 5.85
N ILE A 82 -7.33 13.02 6.33
CA ILE A 82 -7.51 11.59 6.07
C ILE A 82 -7.68 11.34 4.57
N GLU A 83 -8.50 12.15 3.90
CA GLU A 83 -8.74 12.06 2.45
C GLU A 83 -7.46 12.33 1.66
N LYS A 84 -6.71 13.39 2.01
CA LYS A 84 -5.41 13.68 1.38
C LYS A 84 -4.44 12.51 1.55
N ARG A 85 -4.33 11.97 2.77
CA ARG A 85 -3.45 10.83 3.05
C ARG A 85 -3.90 9.58 2.29
N GLN A 86 -5.20 9.32 2.18
CA GLN A 86 -5.72 8.21 1.37
C GLN A 86 -5.23 8.31 -0.07
N GLN A 87 -5.34 9.49 -0.68
CA GLN A 87 -4.86 9.73 -2.05
C GLN A 87 -3.34 9.57 -2.16
N GLU A 88 -2.58 10.11 -1.21
CA GLU A 88 -1.12 10.00 -1.19
C GLU A 88 -0.65 8.55 -1.03
N LEU A 89 -1.29 7.75 -0.17
CA LEU A 89 -1.00 6.32 -0.01
C LEU A 89 -1.37 5.53 -1.27
N ALA A 90 -2.50 5.83 -1.91
CA ALA A 90 -2.90 5.20 -3.16
C ALA A 90 -1.89 5.51 -4.28
N ASN A 91 -1.46 6.78 -4.41
CA ASN A 91 -0.46 7.17 -5.38
C ASN A 91 0.89 6.51 -5.11
N TRP A 92 1.32 6.47 -3.85
CA TRP A 92 2.56 5.81 -3.44
C TRP A 92 2.56 4.33 -3.82
N LEU A 93 1.47 3.61 -3.55
CA LEU A 93 1.37 2.18 -3.86
C LEU A 93 1.28 1.91 -5.37
N HIS A 94 0.64 2.78 -6.15
CA HIS A 94 0.71 2.74 -7.61
C HIS A 94 2.15 2.89 -8.10
N LEU A 95 2.89 3.87 -7.59
CA LEU A 95 4.30 4.09 -7.95
C LEU A 95 5.18 2.90 -7.57
N LEU A 96 4.95 2.29 -6.40
CA LEU A 96 5.67 1.09 -5.98
C LEU A 96 5.39 -0.10 -6.93
N CYS A 97 4.17 -0.21 -7.46
CA CYS A 97 3.78 -1.25 -8.40
C CYS A 97 4.23 -0.98 -9.85
N GLN A 98 4.65 0.24 -10.17
CA GLN A 98 5.22 0.60 -11.47
C GLN A 98 6.67 0.12 -11.54
N PHE A 99 6.83 -1.20 -11.67
CA PHE A 99 8.13 -1.81 -11.89
C PHE A 99 8.54 -1.66 -13.36
N ASP A 100 9.79 -1.24 -13.57
CA ASP A 100 10.43 -1.27 -14.89
C ASP A 100 11.48 -2.39 -14.92
N PRO A 101 11.23 -3.49 -15.67
CA PRO A 101 12.19 -4.58 -15.84
C PRO A 101 13.55 -4.15 -16.41
N ALA A 102 13.61 -3.02 -17.14
CA ALA A 102 14.85 -2.50 -17.69
C ALA A 102 15.70 -1.73 -16.66
N SER A 103 15.16 -1.43 -15.48
CA SER A 103 15.82 -0.60 -14.47
C SER A 103 16.96 -1.30 -13.72
N GLY A 104 17.11 -2.62 -13.88
CA GLY A 104 18.08 -3.44 -13.15
C GLY A 104 17.77 -3.63 -11.65
N ASN A 105 16.67 -3.05 -11.16
CA ASN A 105 16.21 -3.25 -9.78
C ASN A 105 15.36 -4.53 -9.68
N SER A 106 15.23 -5.06 -8.47
CA SER A 106 14.29 -6.16 -8.20
C SER A 106 12.86 -5.64 -8.14
N ASP A 107 11.91 -6.42 -8.67
CA ASP A 107 10.49 -6.08 -8.61
C ASP A 107 9.94 -6.26 -7.19
N PRO A 108 9.55 -5.18 -6.48
CA PRO A 108 9.04 -5.28 -5.12
C PRO A 108 7.77 -6.14 -5.02
N ARG A 109 7.00 -6.26 -6.10
CA ARG A 109 5.74 -7.05 -6.13
C ARG A 109 5.98 -8.55 -5.98
N THR A 110 7.19 -9.00 -6.30
CA THR A 110 7.58 -10.42 -6.21
C THR A 110 7.98 -10.85 -4.79
N SER A 111 8.27 -9.89 -3.90
CA SER A 111 8.62 -10.14 -2.51
C SER A 111 7.48 -10.77 -1.71
N GLU A 112 7.82 -11.58 -0.70
CA GLU A 112 6.82 -12.11 0.25
C GLU A 112 6.20 -10.99 1.08
N LEU A 113 6.96 -9.93 1.40
CA LEU A 113 6.45 -8.75 2.10
C LEU A 113 5.29 -8.09 1.34
N PHE A 114 5.41 -7.95 0.02
CA PHE A 114 4.35 -7.37 -0.80
C PHE A 114 3.12 -8.29 -0.84
N LYS A 115 3.32 -9.60 -0.98
CA LYS A 115 2.21 -10.57 -0.97
C LYS A 115 1.50 -10.57 0.38
N GLU A 116 2.23 -10.59 1.49
CA GLU A 116 1.68 -10.54 2.84
C GLU A 116 0.84 -9.26 3.03
N PHE A 117 1.39 -8.11 2.63
CA PHE A 117 0.69 -6.82 2.67
C PHE A 117 -0.59 -6.82 1.82
N MET A 118 -0.59 -7.47 0.65
CA MET A 118 -1.76 -7.51 -0.24
C MET A 118 -2.80 -8.56 0.14
N LEU A 119 -2.47 -9.55 0.97
CA LEU A 119 -3.35 -10.69 1.22
C LEU A 119 -3.85 -10.77 2.68
N THR A 120 -3.27 -10.03 3.61
CA THR A 120 -3.54 -10.16 5.06
C THR A 120 -4.28 -8.95 5.63
N ASN A 121 -5.46 -9.19 6.23
CA ASN A 121 -6.28 -8.20 6.97
C ASN A 121 -5.89 -8.10 8.45
#